data_AF-K2A991-F1
#
_entry.id   AF-K2A991-F1
#
_cell.length_a   1.000
_cell.length_b   1.000
_cell.length_c   1.000
_cell.angle_alpha   90.00
_cell.angle_beta   90.00
_cell.angle_gamma   90.00
#
_symmetry.space_group_name_H-M   'P 1'
#
loop_
_entity.id
_entity.type
_entity.pdbx_description
1 polymer ?
#
loop_
_entity_poly.entity_id
_entity_poly.type
_entity_poly.pdbx_seq_one_letter_code
_entity_poly.pdbx_strand_id
1 'polypeptide(L)' 'MKLAEVLVKSSNAVSMSDARRKIEQGGVSVDDEKFLDPQTLITKEFDGKVLKVGKMGFVRIVFAK' A
#
# COMPACT_ATOMS: atom_id res chain seq x y z
N MET A 1 -7.24 8.02 -2.70
CA MET A 1 -7.14 7.28 -1.42
C MET A 1 -5.67 7.23 -1.05
N LYS A 2 -5.31 7.41 0.23
CA LYS A 2 -3.91 7.35 0.65
C LYS A 2 -3.42 5.91 0.74
N LEU A 3 -2.14 5.69 0.51
CA LEU A 3 -1.50 4.38 0.58
C LEU A 3 -1.76 3.68 1.91
N ALA A 4 -1.61 4.41 3.03
CA ALA A 4 -1.88 3.86 4.35
C ALA A 4 -3.34 3.39 4.51
N GLU A 5 -4.32 4.09 3.91
CA GLU A 5 -5.73 3.68 3.97
C GLU A 5 -5.99 2.40 3.18
N VAL A 6 -5.29 2.22 2.05
CA VAL A 6 -5.36 0.99 1.25
C VAL A 6 -4.84 -0.20 2.05
N LEU A 7 -3.76 -0.04 2.81
CA LEU A 7 -3.23 -1.11 3.67
C LEU A 7 -4.24 -1.55 4.74
N VAL A 8 -4.97 -0.60 5.33
CA VAL A 8 -6.00 -0.91 6.33
C VAL A 8 -7.22 -1.56 5.68
N LYS A 9 -7.71 -1.01 4.56
CA LYS A 9 -8.86 -1.57 3.82
C LYS A 9 -8.60 -2.97 3.27
N SER A 10 -7.36 -3.27 2.92
CA SER A 10 -6.95 -4.60 2.44
C SER A 10 -6.62 -5.58 3.57
N SER A 11 -6.88 -5.22 4.83
CA SER A 11 -6.55 -6.03 6.02
C SER A 11 -5.06 -6.38 6.17
N ASN A 12 -4.17 -5.70 5.45
CA ASN A 12 -2.73 -5.87 5.57
C ASN A 12 -2.12 -5.07 6.72
N ALA A 13 -2.88 -4.13 7.28
CA ALA A 13 -2.54 -3.41 8.51
C ALA A 13 -3.75 -3.41 9.46
N VAL A 14 -3.48 -3.59 10.75
CA VAL A 14 -4.52 -3.65 11.79
C VAL A 14 -5.11 -2.26 12.06
N SER A 15 -4.32 -1.21 11.87
CA SER A 15 -4.72 0.17 12.12
C SER A 15 -3.96 1.13 11.20
N MET A 16 -4.40 2.39 11.20
CA MET A 16 -3.73 3.45 10.44
C MET A 16 -2.30 3.69 10.90
N SER A 17 -2.03 3.60 12.20
CA SER A 17 -0.69 3.73 12.76
C SER A 17 0.20 2.57 12.36
N ASP A 18 -0.33 1.33 12.33
CA ASP A 18 0.43 0.16 11.87
C ASP A 18 0.75 0.26 10.37
N ALA A 19 -0.20 0.73 9.56
CA ALA A 19 0.01 0.98 8.13
C ALA A 19 1.13 1.99 7.89
N ARG A 20 1.11 3.13 8.59
CA ARG A 20 2.15 4.17 8.50
C ARG A 20 3.52 3.59 8.86
N ARG A 21 3.61 2.88 9.98
CA ARG A 21 4.86 2.26 10.42
C ARG A 21 5.42 1.27 9.39
N LYS A 22 4.58 0.43 8.79
CA LYS A 22 5.01 -0.50 7.73
C LYS A 22 5.54 0.23 6.50
N ILE A 23 4.93 1.35 6.13
CA ILE A 23 5.35 2.17 4.99
C ILE A 23 6.68 2.86 5.31
N GLU A 24 6.77 3.56 6.44
CA GLU A 24 7.99 4.28 6.89
C GLU A 24 9.18 3.34 7.06
N GLN A 25 8.95 2.10 7.49
CA GLN A 25 9.99 1.06 7.60
C GLN A 25 10.39 0.43 6.24
N GLY A 26 9.78 0.85 5.13
CA GLY A 26 10.05 0.30 3.80
C GLY A 26 9.50 -1.10 3.59
N GLY A 27 8.46 -1.47 4.33
CA GLY A 27 7.74 -2.72 4.20
C GLY A 27 6.70 -2.72 3.08
N VAL A 28 6.55 -1.63 2.32
CA VAL A 28 5.62 -1.54 1.19
C VAL A 28 6.38 -1.26 -0.10
N SER A 29 6.15 -2.05 -1.13
CA SER A 29 6.76 -1.86 -2.46
C SER A 29 5.78 -2.15 -3.60
N VAL A 30 5.99 -1.52 -4.76
CA VAL A 30 5.28 -1.80 -6.02
C VAL A 30 6.33 -1.93 -7.11
N ASP A 31 6.29 -3.01 -7.91
CA ASP A 31 7.23 -3.22 -9.02
C ASP A 31 8.71 -3.00 -8.61
N ASP A 32 9.10 -3.53 -7.44
CA ASP A 32 10.42 -3.39 -6.79
C ASP A 32 10.80 -1.98 -6.28
N GLU A 33 9.92 -1.00 -6.43
CA GLU A 33 10.08 0.35 -5.85
C GLU A 33 9.45 0.44 -4.47
N LYS A 34 10.21 0.88 -3.46
CA LYS A 34 9.73 1.01 -2.08
C LYS A 34 9.02 2.35 -1.87
N PHE A 35 7.86 2.28 -1.24
CA PHE A 35 7.11 3.46 -0.82
C PHE A 35 7.38 3.73 0.65
N LEU A 36 7.96 4.90 0.94
CA LEU A 36 8.27 5.34 2.31
C LEU A 36 7.32 6.43 2.82
N ASP A 37 6.53 7.05 1.93
CA ASP A 37 5.56 8.09 2.32
C ASP A 37 4.15 7.51 2.48
N PRO A 38 3.60 7.47 3.72
CA PRO A 38 2.23 7.01 3.96
C PRO A 38 1.14 7.94 3.41
N GLN A 39 1.48 9.18 3.07
CA GLN A 39 0.56 10.12 2.41
C GLN A 39 0.49 9.94 0.90
N THR A 40 1.31 9.06 0.31
CA THR A 40 1.28 8.74 -1.11
C THR A 40 -0.16 8.49 -1.56
N LEU A 41 -0.61 9.23 -2.57
CA LEU A 41 -1.93 9.05 -3.14
C LEU A 41 -1.88 7.90 -4.16
N ILE A 42 -2.75 6.92 -3.97
CA ILE A 42 -2.98 5.91 -5.00
C ILE A 42 -3.86 6.55 -6.09
N THR A 43 -3.22 6.83 -7.22
CA THR A 43 -3.83 7.37 -8.45
C THR A 43 -4.16 6.23 -9.42
N LYS A 44 -4.81 6.56 -10.55
CA LYS A 44 -5.12 5.59 -11.63
C LYS A 44 -3.89 4.94 -12.23
N GLU A 45 -2.70 5.51 -12.05
CA GLU A 45 -1.43 4.93 -12.53
C GLU A 45 -1.07 3.62 -11.80
N PHE A 46 -1.64 3.41 -10.63
CA PHE A 46 -1.49 2.18 -9.88
C PHE A 46 -2.56 1.13 -10.22
N ASP A 47 -3.49 1.44 -11.13
CA ASP A 47 -4.53 0.48 -11.51
C ASP A 47 -3.93 -0.78 -12.15
N GLY A 48 -4.33 -1.94 -11.65
CA GLY A 48 -3.77 -3.23 -12.04
C GLY A 48 -2.43 -3.58 -11.39
N LYS A 49 -1.77 -2.65 -10.70
CA LYS A 49 -0.50 -2.92 -10.00
C LYS A 49 -0.71 -3.71 -8.71
N VAL A 50 0.33 -4.45 -8.31
CA VAL A 50 0.35 -5.23 -7.07
C VAL A 50 1.28 -4.55 -6.06
N LEU A 51 0.68 -4.05 -4.97
CA LEU A 51 1.39 -3.65 -3.77
C LEU A 51 1.83 -4.89 -3.01
N LYS A 52 3.12 -4.95 -2.69
CA LYS A 52 3.68 -5.94 -1.79
C LYS A 52 3.87 -5.30 -0.41
N VAL A 53 3.27 -5.92 0.60
CA VAL A 53 3.38 -5.54 2.00
C VAL A 53 4.16 -6.64 2.72
N GLY A 54 5.45 -6.40 2.95
CA GLY A 54 6.38 -7.35 3.55
C GLY A 54 6.62 -8.58 2.66
N LYS A 55 6.63 -9.77 3.27
CA LYS A 55 6.91 -11.03 2.56
C LYS A 55 5.65 -11.73 2.02
N MET A 56 4.52 -11.60 2.72
CA MET A 56 3.30 -12.39 2.46
C MET A 56 2.10 -11.53 2.06
N GLY A 57 2.12 -10.23 2.30
CA GLY A 57 1.03 -9.34 1.93
C GLY A 57 1.13 -8.96 0.47
N PHE A 58 0.10 -9.27 -0.32
CA PHE A 58 -0.02 -8.82 -1.70
C PHE A 58 -1.41 -8.21 -1.90
N VAL A 59 -1.46 -7.00 -2.44
CA VAL A 59 -2.70 -6.25 -2.66
C VAL A 59 -2.71 -5.76 -4.09
N ARG A 60 -3.65 -6.27 -4.90
CA ARG A 60 -3.87 -5.74 -6.23
C ARG A 60 -4.77 -4.50 -6.14
N ILE A 61 -4.31 -3.39 -6.69
CA ILE A 61 -5.13 -2.19 -6.80
C ILE A 61 -6.01 -2.32 -8.05
N VAL A 62 -7.30 -2.11 -7.87
CA VAL A 62 -8.28 -2.10 -8.97
C VAL A 62 -9.15 -0.86 -8.78
N PHE A 63 -9.15 0.02 -9.76
CA PHE A 63 -10.09 1.12 -9.82
C PHE A 63 -11.36 0.65 -10.53
N ALA A 64 -12.52 0.81 -9.87
CA ALA A 64 -13.78 0.65 -10.56
C ALA A 64 -13.93 1.75 -11.62
N LYS A 65 -14.46 1.36 -12.78
CA LYS A 65 -14.62 2.22 -13.96
C LYS A 65 -15.64 3.33 -13.73
#